data_AF-A0A0K6GGD1-F1
#
_entry.id   AF-A0A0K6GGD1-F1
#
_cell.length_a   1.000
_cell.length_b   1.000
_cell.length_c   1.000
_cell.angle_alpha   90.00
_cell.angle_beta   90.00
_cell.angle_gamma   90.00
#
_symmetry.space_group_name_H-M   'P 1'
#
loop_
_entity.id
_entity.type
_entity.pdbx_description
1 polymer ?
#
loop_
_entity_poly.entity_id
_entity_poly.type
_entity_poly.pdbx_seq_one_letter_code
_entity_poly.pdbx_strand_id
1 'polypeptide(L)'
;MGTVCPAGTSGTIYCPAELSPTFSANEPMFHLHHGNIDRLWWLWQEKSTDNKNAFHGGSVQNTSSLDIFPNGQAPWLNKSSIVPSAGLWPTYNIGETLDTRSWPWCYVYE
;
A
#
# COMPACT_ATOMS: atom_id res chain seq x y z
N MET A 1 -13.87 -15.51 9.64
CA MET A 1 -14.64 -14.35 9.15
C MET A 1 -13.82 -13.66 8.08
N GLY A 2 -14.36 -13.50 6.89
CA GLY A 2 -13.70 -12.97 5.69
C GLY A 2 -14.77 -12.90 4.60
N THR A 3 -14.85 -11.81 3.86
CA THR A 3 -15.78 -11.64 2.75
C THR A 3 -15.01 -11.45 1.46
N VAL A 4 -15.72 -11.58 0.33
CA VAL A 4 -15.24 -11.14 -0.98
C VAL A 4 -14.81 -9.67 -0.88
N CYS A 5 -13.78 -9.29 -1.61
CA CYS A 5 -13.25 -7.93 -1.69
C CYS A 5 -14.35 -6.88 -1.92
N PRO A 6 -14.18 -5.63 -1.42
CA PRO A 6 -15.12 -4.54 -1.65
C PRO A 6 -15.44 -4.36 -3.14
N ALA A 7 -16.69 -4.03 -3.45
CA ALA A 7 -17.12 -3.74 -4.81
C ALA A 7 -16.30 -2.58 -5.40
N GLY A 8 -15.82 -2.72 -6.64
CA GLY A 8 -15.04 -1.69 -7.34
C GLY A 8 -13.52 -1.88 -7.33
N THR A 9 -12.99 -2.89 -6.61
CA THR A 9 -11.57 -3.24 -6.67
C THR A 9 -11.22 -3.90 -8.01
N SER A 10 -10.21 -3.40 -8.71
CA SER A 10 -9.69 -4.04 -9.93
C SER A 10 -9.17 -5.45 -9.60
N GLY A 11 -9.57 -6.46 -10.36
CA GLY A 11 -9.12 -7.85 -10.15
C GLY A 11 -9.89 -8.61 -9.05
N THR A 12 -11.13 -8.22 -8.73
CA THR A 12 -12.04 -8.98 -7.83
C THR A 12 -12.18 -10.46 -8.21
N ILE A 13 -12.03 -10.82 -9.48
CA ILE A 13 -12.00 -12.20 -9.97
C ILE A 13 -10.78 -13.01 -9.46
N TYR A 14 -9.69 -12.34 -9.11
CA TYR A 14 -8.47 -12.93 -8.55
C TYR A 14 -8.37 -12.72 -7.04
N CYS A 15 -9.40 -12.14 -6.39
CA CYS A 15 -9.40 -12.10 -4.94
C CYS A 15 -9.37 -13.54 -4.44
N PRO A 16 -8.35 -13.94 -3.66
CA PRO A 16 -8.32 -15.27 -3.10
C PRO A 16 -9.60 -15.44 -2.31
N ALA A 17 -10.31 -16.56 -2.52
CA ALA A 17 -11.46 -16.94 -1.71
C ALA A 17 -11.08 -17.15 -0.22
N GLU A 18 -9.79 -17.01 0.11
CA GLU A 18 -9.27 -16.98 1.46
C GLU A 18 -9.61 -15.67 2.16
N LEU A 19 -9.92 -15.79 3.45
CA LEU A 19 -10.36 -14.72 4.33
C LEU A 19 -9.25 -13.68 4.51
N SER A 20 -9.08 -12.77 3.55
CA SER A 20 -8.23 -11.60 3.73
C SER A 20 -8.86 -10.71 4.81
N PRO A 21 -8.08 -10.14 5.76
CA PRO A 21 -8.59 -9.29 6.83
C PRO A 21 -9.11 -7.96 6.25
N THR A 22 -10.27 -8.02 5.61
CA THR A 22 -10.92 -6.94 4.88
C THR A 22 -11.68 -5.98 5.79
N PHE A 23 -11.65 -6.21 7.10
CA PHE A 23 -12.44 -5.47 8.09
C PHE A 23 -11.60 -4.79 9.16
N SER A 24 -10.26 -4.86 9.11
CA SER A 24 -9.41 -4.20 10.10
C SER A 24 -9.73 -2.70 10.18
N ALA A 25 -9.99 -2.08 9.03
CA ALA A 25 -10.41 -0.68 8.93
C ALA A 25 -11.77 -0.34 9.56
N ASN A 26 -12.61 -1.34 9.88
CA ASN A 26 -13.87 -1.11 10.61
C ASN A 26 -13.63 -0.82 12.10
N GLU A 27 -12.45 -1.16 12.62
CA GLU A 27 -12.05 -0.84 13.98
C GLU A 27 -11.43 0.57 14.01
N PRO A 28 -11.88 1.48 14.91
CA PRO A 28 -11.42 2.87 14.91
C PRO A 28 -9.91 3.08 15.11
N MET A 29 -9.25 2.25 15.93
CA MET A 29 -7.80 2.30 16.14
C MET A 29 -6.99 1.97 14.89
N PHE A 30 -7.56 1.34 13.86
CA PHE A 30 -6.87 1.07 12.58
C PHE A 30 -6.20 2.33 11.99
N HIS A 31 -6.90 3.46 12.00
CA HIS A 31 -6.41 4.70 11.40
C HIS A 31 -5.26 5.31 12.22
N LEU A 32 -5.35 5.24 13.55
CA LEU A 32 -4.26 5.67 14.44
C LEU A 32 -3.05 4.73 14.31
N HIS A 33 -3.30 3.42 14.20
CA HIS A 33 -2.27 2.43 13.95
C HIS A 33 -1.53 2.71 12.64
N HIS A 34 -2.25 2.88 11.53
CA HIS A 34 -1.64 3.17 10.23
C HIS A 34 -0.99 4.55 10.16
N GLY A 35 -1.49 5.55 10.90
CA GLY A 35 -0.79 6.83 11.05
C GLY A 35 0.59 6.66 11.70
N ASN A 36 0.73 5.79 12.70
CA ASN A 36 2.04 5.49 13.28
C ASN A 36 2.92 4.64 12.36
N ILE A 37 2.36 3.70 11.58
CA ILE A 37 3.11 2.94 10.57
C ILE A 37 3.67 3.89 9.51
N ASP A 38 2.87 4.82 9.01
CA ASP A 38 3.31 5.82 8.04
C ASP A 38 4.37 6.76 8.63
N ARG A 39 4.23 7.18 9.91
CA ARG A 39 5.27 7.92 10.64
C ARG A 39 6.61 7.16 10.70
N LEU A 40 6.59 5.86 11.00
CA LEU A 40 7.80 5.05 11.04
C LEU A 40 8.45 4.94 9.66
N TRP A 41 7.64 4.79 8.61
CA TRP A 41 8.12 4.79 7.23
C TRP A 41 8.71 6.14 6.83
N TRP A 42 8.03 7.24 7.13
CA TRP A 42 8.52 8.60 6.95
C TRP A 42 9.86 8.83 7.66
N LEU A 43 9.97 8.42 8.94
CA LEU A 43 11.23 8.51 9.68
C LEU A 43 12.35 7.72 9.00
N TRP A 44 12.07 6.54 8.46
CA TRP A 44 13.02 5.74 7.72
C TRP A 44 13.44 6.40 6.40
N GLN A 45 12.49 6.99 5.67
CA GLN A 45 12.74 7.76 4.45
C GLN A 45 13.63 8.97 4.69
N GLU A 46 13.46 9.68 5.82
CA GLU A 46 14.28 10.86 6.15
C GLU A 46 15.71 10.49 6.60
N LYS A 47 16.04 9.20 6.82
CA LYS A 47 17.41 8.79 7.18
C LYS A 47 18.42 8.87 6.03
N SER A 48 17.97 8.79 4.78
CA SER A 48 18.85 8.84 3.60
C SER A 48 18.07 9.18 2.33
N THR A 49 18.73 9.87 1.39
CA THR A 49 18.19 10.09 0.04
C THR A 49 17.90 8.79 -0.69
N ASP A 50 18.65 7.72 -0.40
CA ASP A 50 18.43 6.40 -0.98
C ASP A 50 17.11 5.79 -0.50
N ASN A 51 16.74 6.03 0.77
CA ASN A 51 15.50 5.54 1.36
C ASN A 51 14.29 6.32 0.86
N LYS A 52 14.41 7.64 0.71
CA LYS A 52 13.31 8.57 0.40
C LYS A 52 12.43 8.09 -0.76
N ASN A 53 13.04 7.52 -1.79
CA ASN A 53 12.35 7.02 -2.98
C ASN A 53 12.61 5.53 -3.27
N ALA A 54 13.02 4.75 -2.28
CA ALA A 54 13.23 3.31 -2.46
C ALA A 54 11.88 2.61 -2.65
N PHE A 55 11.77 1.82 -3.72
CA PHE A 55 10.60 1.02 -4.03
C PHE A 55 11.01 -0.22 -4.80
N HIS A 56 10.50 -1.38 -4.38
CA HIS A 56 10.58 -2.63 -5.11
C HIS A 56 9.40 -3.50 -4.72
N GLY A 57 8.79 -4.18 -5.69
CA GLY A 57 7.70 -5.10 -5.44
C GLY A 57 6.95 -5.47 -6.71
N GLY A 58 6.25 -6.59 -6.64
CA GLY A 58 5.41 -7.08 -7.73
C GLY A 58 3.93 -6.93 -7.43
N SER A 59 3.09 -6.96 -8.45
CA SER A 59 1.64 -6.73 -8.33
C SER A 59 0.87 -7.94 -7.81
N VAL A 60 1.51 -9.10 -7.66
CA VAL A 60 0.85 -10.32 -7.21
C VAL A 60 1.38 -10.71 -5.84
N GLN A 61 0.48 -10.82 -4.87
CA GLN A 61 0.79 -11.38 -3.56
C GLN A 61 0.61 -12.91 -3.62
N ASN A 62 1.69 -13.65 -3.36
CA ASN A 62 1.66 -15.11 -3.24
C ASN A 62 2.14 -15.50 -1.84
N THR A 63 1.18 -15.82 -0.97
CA THR A 63 1.43 -16.13 0.44
C THR A 63 2.23 -17.42 0.63
N SER A 64 2.19 -18.33 -0.36
CA SER A 64 2.95 -19.58 -0.36
C SER A 64 4.43 -19.41 -0.70
N SER A 65 4.87 -18.22 -1.12
CA SER A 65 6.26 -17.93 -1.51
C SER A 65 6.78 -16.61 -0.94
N LEU A 66 6.37 -16.27 0.29
CA LEU A 66 6.78 -15.03 0.97
C LEU A 66 8.27 -14.97 1.29
N ASP A 67 8.93 -16.11 1.43
CA ASP A 67 10.37 -16.22 1.62
C ASP A 67 11.16 -15.78 0.38
N ILE A 68 10.59 -16.00 -0.81
CA ILE A 68 11.20 -15.63 -2.10
C ILE A 68 10.76 -14.23 -2.55
N PHE A 69 9.46 -13.91 -2.40
CA PHE A 69 8.85 -12.67 -2.89
C PHE A 69 8.11 -11.93 -1.78
N PRO A 70 8.82 -11.41 -0.75
CA PRO A 70 8.20 -10.79 0.43
C PRO A 70 7.42 -9.52 0.10
N ASN A 71 7.75 -8.85 -1.00
CA ASN A 71 7.12 -7.62 -1.51
C ASN A 71 6.32 -7.85 -2.81
N GLY A 72 5.88 -9.08 -3.05
CA GLY A 72 5.08 -9.45 -4.21
C GLY A 72 5.91 -9.95 -5.39
N GLN A 73 5.32 -10.85 -6.18
CA GLN A 73 5.91 -11.44 -7.38
C GLN A 73 5.47 -10.68 -8.64
N ALA A 74 6.19 -10.90 -9.74
CA ALA A 74 5.89 -10.28 -11.02
C ALA A 74 4.42 -10.43 -11.44
N PRO A 75 3.82 -9.47 -12.19
CA PRO A 75 4.47 -8.33 -12.84
C PRO A 75 5.11 -7.30 -11.90
N TRP A 76 6.36 -6.89 -12.20
CA TRP A 76 7.09 -5.92 -11.39
C TRP A 76 6.50 -4.53 -11.54
N LEU A 77 6.22 -3.88 -10.42
CA LEU A 77 5.70 -2.51 -10.39
C LEU A 77 6.85 -1.50 -10.47
N ASN A 78 6.52 -0.27 -10.86
CA ASN A 78 7.43 0.86 -10.87
C ASN A 78 6.73 2.12 -10.33
N LYS A 79 7.48 3.21 -10.16
CA LYS A 79 6.94 4.47 -9.61
C LYS A 79 5.84 5.11 -10.47
N SER A 80 5.72 4.74 -11.74
CA SER A 80 4.63 5.19 -12.62
C SER A 80 3.42 4.25 -12.60
N SER A 81 3.47 3.17 -11.82
CA SER A 81 2.33 2.27 -11.64
C SER A 81 1.29 2.94 -10.75
N ILE A 82 0.02 2.69 -11.06
CA ILE A 82 -1.13 3.29 -10.38
C ILE A 82 -1.36 2.61 -9.02
N VAL A 83 -1.61 3.41 -7.98
CA VAL A 83 -2.13 2.94 -6.70
C VAL A 83 -3.65 2.73 -6.83
N PRO A 84 -4.17 1.51 -6.61
CA PRO A 84 -5.61 1.25 -6.68
C PRO A 84 -6.37 2.07 -5.63
N SER A 85 -7.30 2.92 -6.06
CA SER A 85 -8.13 3.74 -5.15
C SER A 85 -9.53 3.17 -4.89
N ALA A 86 -9.97 2.19 -5.70
CA ALA A 86 -11.33 1.66 -5.68
C ALA A 86 -12.44 2.74 -5.68
N GLY A 87 -12.15 3.93 -6.24
CA GLY A 87 -13.07 5.06 -6.27
C GLY A 87 -13.18 5.89 -4.98
N LEU A 88 -12.39 5.58 -3.94
CA LEU A 88 -12.43 6.28 -2.65
C LEU A 88 -11.69 7.63 -2.68
N TRP A 89 -10.71 7.77 -3.57
CA TRP A 89 -9.91 8.99 -3.80
C TRP A 89 -9.45 9.08 -5.26
N PRO A 90 -8.97 10.26 -5.72
CA PRO A 90 -8.34 10.38 -7.03
C PRO A 90 -7.20 9.37 -7.19
N THR A 91 -6.99 8.93 -8.42
CA THR A 91 -5.92 7.98 -8.75
C THR A 91 -4.57 8.68 -8.77
N TYR A 92 -3.58 8.10 -8.09
CA TYR A 92 -2.19 8.55 -8.08
C TYR A 92 -1.25 7.41 -8.47
N ASN A 93 -0.05 7.76 -8.92
CA ASN A 93 1.03 6.80 -9.14
C ASN A 93 1.84 6.60 -7.86
N ILE A 94 2.49 5.45 -7.74
CA ILE A 94 3.32 5.10 -6.58
C ILE A 94 4.36 6.19 -6.28
N GLY A 95 5.00 6.77 -7.29
CA GLY A 95 6.01 7.81 -7.13
C GLY A 95 5.47 9.11 -6.51
N GLU A 96 4.20 9.42 -6.75
CA GLU A 96 3.55 10.62 -6.19
C GLU A 96 3.23 10.42 -4.70
N THR A 97 3.18 9.18 -4.22
CA THR A 97 2.82 8.90 -2.82
C THR A 97 4.01 8.76 -1.86
N LEU A 98 5.25 8.84 -2.37
CA LEU A 98 6.46 8.59 -1.57
C LEU A 98 6.91 9.78 -0.71
N ASP A 99 6.36 10.99 -0.90
CA ASP A 99 6.77 12.16 -0.13
C ASP A 99 5.58 12.93 0.44
N THR A 100 5.46 12.88 1.77
CA THR A 100 4.43 13.58 2.57
C THR A 100 4.38 15.10 2.36
N ARG A 101 5.45 15.70 1.83
CA ARG A 101 5.59 17.16 1.61
C ARG A 101 5.42 17.58 0.15
N SER A 102 5.18 16.62 -0.75
CA SER A 102 4.99 16.84 -2.18
C SER A 102 3.56 16.49 -2.57
N TRP A 103 3.05 17.16 -3.62
CA TRP A 103 1.72 16.86 -4.16
C TRP A 103 1.55 15.35 -4.41
N PRO A 104 0.43 14.72 -4.00
CA PRO A 104 -0.82 15.33 -3.49
C PRO A 104 -0.84 15.59 -1.97
N TRP A 105 0.24 15.35 -1.26
CA TRP A 105 0.33 15.48 0.19
C TRP A 105 0.93 16.83 0.62
N CYS A 106 0.65 17.21 1.86
CA CYS A 106 1.23 18.41 2.49
C CYS A 106 1.18 18.28 4.03
N TYR A 107 1.84 17.26 4.58
CA TYR A 107 1.87 17.02 6.03
C TYR A 107 3.27 16.58 6.50
N VAL A 108 3.47 16.64 7.81
CA VAL A 108 4.65 16.12 8.53
C VAL A 108 4.20 15.45 9.83
N TYR A 109 5.06 14.60 10.38
CA TYR A 109 4.87 14.02 11.71
C TYR A 109 5.69 14.76 12.76
N GLU A 110 5.09 14.98 13.92
CA GLU A 110 5.75 15.49 15.13
C GLU A 110 6.32 14.34 16.01
#